data_AF-A0A5N0HSJ2-F1
#
_entry.id   AF-A0A5N0HSJ2-F1
#
_cell.length_a   1.000
_cell.length_b   1.000
_cell.length_c   1.000
_cell.angle_alpha   90.00
_cell.angle_beta   90.00
_cell.angle_gamma   90.00
#
_symmetry.space_group_name_H-M   'P 1'
#
loop_
_entity.id
_entity.type
_entity.pdbx_description
1 polymer ?
#
loop_
_entity_poly.entity_id
_entity_poly.type
_entity_poly.pdbx_seq_one_letter_code
_entity_poly.pdbx_strand_id
1 'polypeptide(L)'
;QHPLTILDNCRITWGKVLSRSGDDVELSCRRLVWDGRALGLSQPSTRRLAVFSDGYSAVPDVAVGDQVAVHWGRLCGRLQPEQIEALADATARQLTVTNQRLMQRSP
;
A
#
# COMPACT_ATOMS: atom_id res chain seq x y z
N GLN A 1 -9.28 7.64 -14.82
CA GLN A 1 -8.62 7.41 -13.50
C GLN A 1 -7.49 8.42 -13.34
N HIS A 2 -7.24 8.92 -12.12
CA HIS A 2 -6.16 9.89 -11.87
C HIS A 2 -4.80 9.17 -11.80
N PRO A 3 -3.70 9.73 -12.36
CA PRO A 3 -2.38 9.08 -12.37
C PRO A 3 -1.88 8.63 -10.98
N LEU A 4 -2.14 9.43 -9.94
CA LEU A 4 -1.75 9.10 -8.56
C LEU A 4 -2.41 7.81 -8.06
N THR A 5 -3.70 7.60 -8.37
CA THR A 5 -4.45 6.41 -7.97
C THR A 5 -3.91 5.15 -8.65
N ILE A 6 -3.47 5.26 -9.90
CA ILE A 6 -2.85 4.15 -10.63
C ILE A 6 -1.51 3.78 -9.98
N LEU A 7 -0.66 4.77 -9.71
CA LEU A 7 0.63 4.55 -9.06
C LEU A 7 0.46 3.96 -7.66
N ASP A 8 -0.51 4.44 -6.88
CA ASP A 8 -0.77 3.94 -5.52
C ASP A 8 -1.29 2.49 -5.51
N ASN A 9 -2.07 2.10 -6.51
CA ASN A 9 -2.55 0.71 -6.63
C ASN A 9 -1.51 -0.23 -7.25
N CYS A 10 -0.61 0.28 -8.10
CA CYS A 10 0.45 -0.52 -8.73
C CYS A 10 1.62 -0.80 -7.77
N ARG A 11 1.98 0.13 -6.89
CA ARG A 11 2.98 -0.16 -5.85
C ARG A 11 2.44 -1.21 -4.88
N ILE A 12 3.35 -1.97 -4.28
CA ILE A 12 2.99 -2.81 -3.13
C ILE A 12 2.80 -1.88 -1.93
N THR A 13 1.56 -1.77 -1.46
CA THR A 13 1.24 -1.16 -0.16
C THR A 13 1.38 -2.21 0.92
N TRP A 14 1.77 -1.83 2.13
CA TRP A 14 1.70 -2.68 3.30
C TRP A 14 0.89 -2.01 4.40
N GLY A 15 0.34 -2.82 5.30
CA GLY A 15 -0.40 -2.33 6.45
C GLY A 15 -0.68 -3.41 7.47
N LYS A 16 -1.00 -2.97 8.68
CA LYS A 16 -1.39 -3.84 9.80
C LYS A 16 -2.91 -4.02 9.78
N VAL A 17 -3.37 -5.25 9.90
CA VAL A 17 -4.80 -5.57 10.08
C VAL A 17 -5.25 -5.09 11.46
N LEU A 18 -6.24 -4.20 11.47
CA LEU A 18 -6.85 -3.63 12.67
C LEU A 18 -8.08 -4.40 13.12
N SER A 19 -8.91 -4.82 12.15
CA SER A 19 -10.15 -5.54 12.41
C SER A 19 -10.45 -6.52 11.26
N ARG A 20 -11.22 -7.57 11.56
CA ARG A 20 -11.80 -8.48 10.57
C ARG A 20 -13.29 -8.66 10.89
N SER A 21 -14.12 -8.50 9.86
CA SER A 21 -15.58 -8.68 9.93
C SER A 21 -16.02 -9.56 8.76
N GLY A 22 -16.15 -10.87 9.02
CA GLY A 22 -16.40 -11.85 7.96
C GLY A 22 -15.28 -11.85 6.90
N ASP A 23 -15.65 -11.53 5.67
CA ASP A 23 -14.76 -11.46 4.51
C ASP A 23 -14.22 -10.05 4.24
N ASP A 24 -14.35 -9.14 5.19
CA ASP A 24 -13.74 -7.81 5.15
C ASP A 24 -12.68 -7.66 6.23
N VAL A 25 -11.60 -6.94 5.89
CA VAL A 25 -10.58 -6.50 6.83
C VAL A 25 -10.38 -4.99 6.74
N GLU A 26 -10.06 -4.38 7.86
CA GLU A 26 -9.59 -3.01 7.92
C GLU A 26 -8.09 -2.98 8.19
N LEU A 27 -7.35 -2.25 7.36
CA LEU A 27 -5.90 -2.11 7.44
C LEU A 27 -5.52 -0.68 7.82
N SER A 28 -4.57 -0.51 8.73
CA SER A 28 -3.83 0.74 8.87
C SER A 28 -2.70 0.76 7.85
N CYS A 29 -2.81 1.62 6.84
CA CYS A 29 -1.82 1.72 5.77
C CYS A 29 -1.62 3.18 5.35
N ARG A 30 -0.51 3.45 4.65
CA ARG A 30 -0.24 4.76 4.04
C ARG A 30 -0.55 4.70 2.56
N ARG A 31 -1.09 5.79 2.00
CA ARG A 31 -1.32 5.96 0.55
C ARG A 31 -0.32 6.94 -0.05
N LEU A 32 -0.08 6.82 -1.34
CA LEU A 32 0.66 7.79 -2.12
C LEU A 32 -0.12 9.10 -2.18
N VAL A 33 0.55 10.22 -1.94
CA VAL A 33 0.00 11.58 -2.00
C VAL A 33 0.87 12.46 -2.89
N TRP A 34 0.28 13.50 -3.45
CA TRP A 34 0.96 14.56 -4.18
C TRP A 34 0.63 15.89 -3.50
N ASP A 35 1.65 16.67 -3.13
CA ASP A 35 1.48 17.95 -2.45
C ASP A 35 1.48 19.17 -3.41
N GLY A 36 1.52 18.93 -4.72
CA GLY A 36 1.72 19.96 -5.74
C GLY A 36 3.15 19.98 -6.31
N ARG A 37 4.12 19.37 -5.63
CA ARG A 37 5.55 19.40 -5.99
C ARG A 37 6.26 18.04 -5.88
N ALA A 38 5.88 17.20 -4.93
CA ALA A 38 6.52 15.93 -4.66
C ALA A 38 5.49 14.84 -4.29
N LEU A 39 5.83 13.61 -4.66
CA LEU A 39 5.16 12.42 -4.19
C LEU A 39 5.63 12.08 -2.78
N GLY A 40 4.70 11.68 -1.91
CA GLY A 40 4.99 11.23 -0.56
C GLY A 40 4.04 10.12 -0.11
N LEU A 41 4.24 9.64 1.12
CA LEU A 41 3.28 8.76 1.78
C LEU A 41 2.48 9.57 2.80
N SER A 42 1.16 9.35 2.84
CA SER A 42 0.29 9.96 3.84
C SER A 42 0.63 9.50 5.26
N GLN A 43 0.01 10.15 6.25
CA GLN A 43 -0.19 9.52 7.56
C GLN A 43 -0.96 8.20 7.40
N PRO A 44 -0.77 7.22 8.29
CA PRO A 44 -1.56 6.00 8.28
C PRO A 44 -3.05 6.31 8.39
N SER A 45 -3.85 5.64 7.57
CA SER A 45 -5.30 5.73 7.58
C SER A 45 -5.92 4.36 7.39
N THR A 46 -7.11 4.16 7.95
CA THR A 46 -7.85 2.92 7.80
C THR A 46 -8.32 2.73 6.35
N ARG A 47 -8.09 1.54 5.80
CA ARG A 47 -8.58 1.11 4.49
C ARG A 47 -9.26 -0.25 4.62
N ARG A 48 -10.52 -0.33 4.18
CA ARG A 48 -11.27 -1.59 4.10
C ARG A 48 -10.94 -2.32 2.80
N LEU A 49 -10.71 -3.63 2.88
CA LEU A 49 -10.50 -4.53 1.75
C LEU A 49 -11.27 -5.83 1.96
N ALA A 50 -11.71 -6.44 0.85
CA ALA A 50 -12.22 -7.80 0.89
C ALA A 50 -11.06 -8.80 1.03
N VAL A 51 -11.24 -9.82 1.87
CA VAL A 51 -10.33 -10.96 2.04
C VAL A 51 -10.30 -11.79 0.76
N PHE A 52 -11.47 -11.99 0.15
CA PHE A 52 -11.62 -12.70 -1.12
C PHE A 52 -11.96 -11.72 -2.24
N SER A 53 -11.35 -11.94 -3.40
CA SER A 53 -11.65 -11.19 -4.61
C SER A 53 -11.72 -12.16 -5.77
N ASP A 54 -12.88 -12.21 -6.43
CA ASP A 54 -13.20 -13.18 -7.50
C ASP A 54 -12.98 -14.64 -7.07
N GLY A 55 -13.35 -14.97 -5.83
CA GLY A 55 -13.21 -16.32 -5.24
C GLY A 55 -11.81 -16.69 -4.78
N TYR A 56 -10.81 -15.82 -4.98
CA TYR A 56 -9.43 -16.05 -4.57
C TYR A 56 -9.00 -15.18 -3.39
N SER A 57 -8.18 -15.74 -2.50
CA SER A 57 -7.46 -15.00 -1.46
C SER A 57 -6.05 -15.54 -1.31
N ALA A 58 -5.05 -14.64 -1.29
CA ALA A 58 -3.68 -15.01 -0.97
C ALA A 58 -3.47 -15.26 0.53
N VAL A 59 -4.37 -14.76 1.38
CA VAL A 59 -4.30 -14.86 2.84
C VAL A 59 -5.71 -15.06 3.41
N PRO A 60 -6.36 -16.21 3.16
CA PRO A 60 -7.76 -16.44 3.55
C PRO A 60 -7.97 -16.43 5.07
N ASP A 61 -6.93 -16.79 5.81
CA ASP A 61 -6.86 -16.86 7.27
C ASP A 61 -6.30 -15.58 7.91
N VAL A 62 -6.25 -14.46 7.17
CA VAL A 62 -5.77 -13.16 7.66
C VAL A 62 -6.42 -12.79 9.01
N ALA A 63 -5.60 -12.40 9.99
CA ALA A 63 -6.03 -12.11 11.35
C ALA A 63 -5.65 -10.70 11.78
N VAL A 64 -6.35 -10.19 12.80
CA VAL A 64 -5.99 -8.92 13.46
C VAL A 64 -4.55 -9.00 13.97
N GLY A 65 -3.76 -7.99 13.65
CA GLY A 65 -2.34 -7.95 13.98
C GLY A 65 -1.41 -8.35 12.84
N ASP A 66 -1.90 -9.11 11.85
CA ASP A 66 -1.09 -9.50 10.69
C ASP A 66 -0.60 -8.25 9.93
N GLN A 67 0.62 -8.36 9.41
CA GLN A 67 1.16 -7.42 8.44
C GLN A 67 0.93 -8.01 7.05
N VAL A 68 0.26 -7.27 6.19
CA VAL A 68 -0.13 -7.75 4.86
C VAL A 68 0.32 -6.81 3.76
N ALA A 69 0.62 -7.40 2.61
CA ALA A 69 0.86 -6.70 1.37
C ALA A 69 -0.45 -6.56 0.58
N VAL A 70 -0.59 -5.41 -0.09
CA VAL A 70 -1.73 -5.06 -0.93
C VAL A 70 -1.23 -4.60 -2.30
N HIS A 71 -1.79 -5.16 -3.35
CA HIS A 71 -1.50 -4.79 -4.74
C HIS A 71 -2.82 -4.77 -5.53
N TRP A 72 -3.06 -3.68 -6.27
CA TRP A 72 -4.35 -3.40 -6.94
C TRP A 72 -5.59 -3.54 -6.04
N GLY A 73 -5.45 -3.12 -4.77
CA GLY A 73 -6.54 -3.19 -3.79
C GLY A 73 -6.90 -4.61 -3.35
N ARG A 74 -6.00 -5.59 -3.54
CA ARG A 74 -6.19 -6.98 -3.13
C ARG A 74 -5.07 -7.40 -2.19
N LEU A 75 -5.39 -8.20 -1.17
CA LEU A 75 -4.38 -8.84 -0.34
C LEU A 75 -3.53 -9.77 -1.22
N CYS A 76 -2.21 -9.61 -1.17
CA CYS A 76 -1.29 -10.42 -1.99
C CYS A 76 -0.29 -11.26 -1.18
N GLY A 77 -0.28 -11.14 0.15
CA GLY A 77 0.52 -11.99 1.02
C GLY A 77 0.66 -11.43 2.44
N ARG A 78 1.05 -12.27 3.39
CA ARG A 78 1.55 -11.82 4.70
C ARG A 78 3.02 -11.40 4.58
N LEU A 79 3.41 -10.43 5.38
CA LEU A 79 4.75 -9.88 5.42
C LEU A 79 5.41 -10.20 6.75
N GLN A 80 6.67 -10.64 6.69
CA GLN A 80 7.58 -10.70 7.82
C GLN A 80 8.21 -9.31 8.07
N PRO A 81 8.70 -9.02 9.28
CA PRO A 81 9.30 -7.72 9.61
C PRO A 81 10.37 -7.27 8.61
N GLU A 82 11.26 -8.17 8.19
CA GLU A 82 12.36 -7.87 7.27
C GLU A 82 11.85 -7.48 5.87
N GLN A 83 10.72 -8.07 5.46
CA GLN A 83 10.07 -7.73 4.18
C GLN A 83 9.40 -6.35 4.24
N ILE A 84 8.89 -5.95 5.42
CA ILE A 84 8.33 -4.61 5.63
C ILE A 84 9.43 -3.56 5.54
N GLU A 85 10.59 -3.81 6.17
CA GLU A 85 11.75 -2.93 6.08
C GLU A 85 12.24 -2.80 4.64
N ALA A 86 12.40 -3.92 3.93
CA ALA A 86 12.79 -3.92 2.52
C ALA A 86 11.81 -3.14 1.63
N LEU A 87 10.49 -3.29 1.86
CA LEU A 87 9.45 -2.54 1.15
C LEU A 87 9.49 -1.04 1.46
N ALA A 88 9.69 -0.67 2.72
CA ALA A 88 9.80 0.72 3.15
C ALA A 88 11.00 1.40 2.48
N ASP A 89 12.15 0.74 2.51
CA ASP A 89 13.39 1.19 1.90
C ASP A 89 13.27 1.34 0.38
N ALA A 90 12.74 0.32 -0.30
CA ALA A 90 12.53 0.37 -1.74
C ALA A 90 11.55 1.48 -2.13
N THR A 91 10.47 1.66 -1.36
CA THR A 91 9.49 2.73 -1.59
C THR A 91 10.14 4.11 -1.40
N ALA A 92 10.92 4.31 -0.35
CA ALA A 92 11.62 5.58 -0.09
C ALA A 92 12.61 5.93 -1.22
N ARG A 93 13.39 4.95 -1.68
CA ARG A 93 14.30 5.12 -2.83
C ARG A 93 13.54 5.48 -4.10
N GLN A 94 12.45 4.77 -4.41
CA GLN A 94 11.65 5.01 -5.61
C GLN A 94 11.00 6.40 -5.59
N LEU A 95 10.48 6.84 -4.45
CA LEU A 95 9.94 8.20 -4.29
C LEU A 95 11.01 9.25 -4.52
N THR A 96 12.21 9.04 -3.97
CA THR A 96 13.34 9.97 -4.14
C THR A 96 13.70 10.16 -5.60
N VAL A 97 13.96 9.06 -6.33
CA VAL A 97 14.34 9.11 -7.74
C VAL A 97 13.21 9.67 -8.61
N THR A 98 11.96 9.31 -8.31
CA THR A 98 10.79 9.81 -9.07
C THR A 98 10.61 11.31 -8.86
N ASN A 99 10.72 11.80 -7.63
CA ASN A 99 10.60 13.23 -7.32
C ASN A 99 11.71 14.06 -7.95
N GLN A 100 12.96 13.57 -7.97
CA GLN A 100 14.06 14.22 -8.67
C GLN A 100 13.75 14.43 -10.16
N ARG A 101 13.18 13.41 -10.83
CA ARG A 101 12.78 13.50 -12.25
C ARG A 101 11.61 14.45 -12.47
N LEU A 102 10.65 14.51 -11.54
CA LEU A 102 9.53 15.45 -11.62
C LEU A 102 10.02 16.90 -11.50
N MET A 103 10.95 17.17 -10.57
CA MET A 103 11.53 18.50 -10.39
C MET A 103 12.33 18.97 -11.62
N GLN A 104 13.03 18.07 -12.31
CA GLN A 104 13.78 18.38 -13.54
C GLN A 104 12.87 18.64 -14.75
N ARG A 105 11.59 18.26 -14.67
CA ARG A 105 10.58 18.42 -15.73
C ARG A 105 9.59 19.55 -15.46
N SER A 106 9.66 20.19 -14.29
CA SER A 106 8.89 21.39 -14.01
C SER A 106 9.43 22.54 -14.88
N PRO A 107 8.58 23.24 -15.63
CA PRO A 107 8.99 24.39 -16.45
C PRO A 107 9.55 25.54 -15.59
#